data_AF-A0A9W5IW57-F1
#
_entry.id   AF-A0A9W5IW57-F1
#
_cell.length_a   1.000
_cell.length_b   1.000
_cell.length_c   1.000
_cell.angle_alpha   90.00
_cell.angle_beta   90.00
_cell.angle_gamma   90.00
#
_symmetry.space_group_name_H-M   'P 1'
#
loop_
_entity.id
_entity.type
_entity.pdbx_description
1 polymer ?
#
loop_
_entity_poly.entity_id
_entity_poly.type
_entity_poly.pdbx_seq_one_letter_code
_entity_poly.pdbx_strand_id
1 'polypeptide(L)'
;MVGGTDAESDESLLARYEERLRRPAAGGNQYDFRNWCLEVPGVVDAFIYPLRRGNGFVDAVILGENGIPSAETLAAVQAHVDAVRPVTRKNGFLALAPSIQTVNVAVTITLSSGTDTDTATAAIKSAVNAYFDALKPGDTLIKSQLETLISEVYGVRDRVLTTPVGNIKPQESAEDIYWLRPGSINVEYTT
;
A
#
# COMPACT_ATOMS: atom_id res chain seq x y z
N MET A 1 -26.39 -4.85 -21.85
CA MET A 1 -25.98 -3.46 -21.60
C MET A 1 -26.16 -3.20 -20.11
N VAL A 2 -25.12 -3.46 -19.32
CA VAL A 2 -25.07 -3.07 -17.90
C VAL A 2 -23.71 -2.41 -17.75
N GLY A 3 -23.71 -1.09 -17.77
CA GLY A 3 -22.50 -0.26 -17.83
C GLY A 3 -22.74 1.11 -17.22
N GLY A 4 -23.62 1.19 -16.22
CA GLY A 4 -23.69 2.35 -15.35
C GLY A 4 -22.93 2.00 -14.08
N THR A 5 -21.83 2.69 -13.82
CA THR A 5 -21.21 2.70 -12.49
C THR A 5 -22.21 3.28 -11.49
N ASP A 6 -22.29 2.73 -10.28
CA ASP A 6 -23.16 3.27 -9.24
C ASP A 6 -22.86 4.75 -8.99
N ALA A 7 -23.90 5.52 -8.68
CA ALA A 7 -23.75 6.94 -8.41
C ALA A 7 -22.82 7.16 -7.19
N GLU A 8 -21.91 8.13 -7.31
CA GLU A 8 -21.05 8.57 -6.21
C GLU A 8 -21.91 8.98 -5.00
N SER A 9 -21.55 8.53 -3.80
CA SER A 9 -22.27 8.91 -2.57
C SER A 9 -21.93 10.34 -2.14
N ASP A 10 -22.82 10.99 -1.39
CA ASP A 10 -22.61 12.36 -0.89
C ASP A 10 -21.35 12.46 -0.02
N GLU A 11 -21.02 11.43 0.76
CA GLU A 11 -19.81 11.37 1.57
C GLU A 11 -18.54 11.32 0.73
N SER A 12 -18.53 10.52 -0.35
CA SER A 12 -17.42 10.47 -1.32
C SER A 12 -17.24 11.82 -2.00
N LEU A 13 -18.35 12.42 -2.43
CA LEU A 13 -18.36 13.73 -3.08
C LEU A 13 -17.79 14.82 -2.15
N LEU A 14 -18.22 14.85 -0.88
CA LEU A 14 -17.72 15.80 0.11
C LEU A 14 -16.23 15.60 0.37
N ALA A 15 -15.77 14.37 0.57
CA ALA A 15 -14.36 14.06 0.77
C ALA A 15 -13.50 14.54 -0.41
N ARG A 16 -13.97 14.32 -1.65
CA ARG A 16 -13.32 14.80 -2.88
C ARG A 16 -13.27 16.32 -2.94
N TYR A 17 -14.35 17.01 -2.55
CA TYR A 17 -14.40 18.47 -2.51
C TYR A 17 -13.43 19.08 -1.49
N GLU A 18 -13.44 18.56 -0.25
CA GLU A 18 -12.55 19.04 0.80
C GLU A 18 -11.07 18.82 0.46
N GLU A 19 -10.73 17.67 -0.13
CA GLU A 19 -9.36 17.38 -0.57
C GLU A 19 -8.88 18.40 -1.62
N ARG A 20 -9.73 18.76 -2.59
CA ARG A 20 -9.44 19.80 -3.58
C ARG A 20 -9.26 21.18 -2.95
N LEU A 21 -10.04 21.51 -1.92
CA LEU A 21 -9.90 22.78 -1.22
C LEU A 21 -8.60 22.86 -0.43
N ARG A 22 -8.21 21.76 0.24
CA ARG A 22 -6.95 21.67 1.00
C ARG A 22 -5.71 21.62 0.11
N ARG A 23 -5.85 21.11 -1.12
CA ARG A 23 -4.75 20.92 -2.08
C ARG A 23 -5.09 21.56 -3.43
N PRO A 24 -5.09 22.90 -3.52
CA PRO A 24 -5.31 23.58 -4.78
C PRO A 24 -4.22 23.22 -5.79
N ALA A 25 -4.60 23.17 -7.07
CA ALA A 25 -3.69 22.80 -8.15
C ALA A 25 -2.47 23.73 -8.18
N ALA A 26 -1.26 23.14 -8.18
CA ALA A 26 -0.01 23.88 -8.07
C ALA A 26 0.90 23.73 -9.31
N GLY A 27 0.34 23.30 -10.44
CA GLY A 27 1.06 23.19 -11.70
C GLY A 27 2.03 22.00 -11.79
N GLY A 28 1.70 20.88 -11.12
CA GLY A 28 2.44 19.61 -11.24
C GLY A 28 3.32 19.28 -10.04
N ASN A 29 2.84 19.52 -8.82
CA ASN A 29 3.44 18.98 -7.60
C ASN A 29 3.00 17.51 -7.37
N GLN A 30 3.56 16.82 -6.37
CA GLN A 30 3.23 15.42 -6.09
C GLN A 30 1.73 15.16 -5.84
N TYR A 31 1.02 16.13 -5.27
CA TYR A 31 -0.41 16.00 -4.99
C TYR A 31 -1.25 16.13 -6.26
N ASP A 32 -0.85 17.01 -7.18
CA ASP A 32 -1.47 17.15 -8.49
C ASP A 32 -1.42 15.81 -9.25
N PHE A 33 -0.22 15.20 -9.31
CA PHE A 33 -0.04 13.89 -9.96
C PHE A 33 -0.90 12.80 -9.31
N ARG A 34 -0.98 12.76 -7.98
CA ARG A 34 -1.83 11.80 -7.27
C ARG A 34 -3.30 12.02 -7.62
N ASN A 35 -3.78 13.26 -7.57
CA ASN A 35 -5.17 13.59 -7.85
C ASN A 35 -5.55 13.25 -9.29
N TRP A 36 -4.68 13.54 -10.27
CA TRP A 36 -4.92 13.15 -11.66
C TRP A 36 -5.01 11.62 -11.82
N CYS A 37 -4.21 10.84 -11.09
CA CYS A 37 -4.34 9.38 -11.13
C CYS A 37 -5.70 8.91 -10.57
N LEU A 38 -6.16 9.52 -9.47
CA LEU A 38 -7.42 9.18 -8.81
C LEU A 38 -8.68 9.60 -9.60
N GLU A 39 -8.54 10.49 -10.59
CA GLU A 39 -9.63 10.85 -11.49
C GLU A 39 -9.99 9.72 -12.46
N VAL A 40 -9.12 8.72 -12.64
CA VAL A 40 -9.35 7.59 -13.53
C VAL A 40 -10.13 6.48 -12.83
N PRO A 41 -11.26 6.02 -13.41
CA PRO A 41 -12.04 4.92 -12.84
C PRO A 41 -11.23 3.63 -12.65
N GLY A 42 -11.47 2.94 -11.53
CA GLY A 42 -10.76 1.71 -11.16
C GLY A 42 -9.44 1.93 -10.42
N VAL A 43 -9.04 3.19 -10.21
CA VAL A 43 -7.92 3.53 -9.33
C VAL A 43 -8.44 3.73 -7.90
N VAL A 44 -7.90 2.97 -6.96
CA VAL A 44 -8.19 3.08 -5.52
C VAL A 44 -7.22 4.02 -4.82
N ASP A 45 -5.94 3.90 -5.15
CA ASP A 45 -4.90 4.81 -4.63
C ASP A 45 -3.77 4.98 -5.64
N ALA A 46 -3.01 6.06 -5.48
CA ALA A 46 -1.81 6.34 -6.26
C ALA A 46 -0.70 6.88 -5.36
N PHE A 47 0.48 6.26 -5.45
CA PHE A 47 1.68 6.66 -4.72
C PHE A 47 2.67 7.30 -5.67
N ILE A 48 3.09 8.53 -5.36
CA ILE A 48 3.91 9.34 -6.26
C ILE A 48 5.36 9.34 -5.80
N TYR A 49 6.26 8.97 -6.70
CA TYR A 49 7.70 8.87 -6.49
C TYR A 49 8.42 9.86 -7.42
N PRO A 50 8.57 11.12 -7.00
CA PRO A 50 9.25 12.13 -7.82
C PRO A 50 10.75 11.80 -7.94
N LEU A 51 11.34 12.15 -9.08
CA LEU A 51 12.79 12.08 -9.33
C LEU A 51 13.42 10.68 -9.34
N ARG A 52 12.61 9.60 -9.28
CA ARG A 52 13.11 8.22 -9.28
C ARG A 52 13.97 7.89 -10.51
N ARG A 53 13.59 8.40 -11.68
CA ARG A 53 14.35 8.30 -12.94
C ARG A 53 15.18 9.55 -13.25
N GLY A 54 15.39 10.41 -12.27
CA GLY A 54 16.11 11.68 -12.40
C GLY A 54 15.20 12.90 -12.63
N ASN A 55 15.84 14.05 -12.86
CA ASN A 55 15.14 15.35 -12.97
C ASN A 55 14.11 15.35 -14.10
N GLY A 56 12.91 15.82 -13.77
CA GLY A 56 11.79 15.92 -14.72
C GLY A 56 10.92 14.66 -14.81
N PHE A 57 11.32 13.56 -14.15
CA PHE A 57 10.53 12.34 -14.10
C PHE A 57 9.72 12.18 -12.81
N VAL A 58 8.52 11.64 -12.95
CA VAL A 58 7.61 11.27 -11.87
C VAL A 58 7.08 9.88 -12.18
N ASP A 59 7.26 8.97 -11.25
CA ASP A 59 6.67 7.64 -11.32
C ASP A 59 5.48 7.59 -10.36
N ALA A 60 4.43 6.87 -10.74
CA ALA A 60 3.30 6.60 -9.89
C ALA A 60 3.04 5.10 -9.81
N VAL A 61 2.92 4.57 -8.60
CA VAL A 61 2.37 3.23 -8.40
C VAL A 61 0.88 3.36 -8.22
N ILE A 62 0.13 2.69 -9.09
CA ILE A 62 -1.32 2.71 -9.13
C ILE A 62 -1.82 1.45 -8.44
N LEU A 63 -2.78 1.60 -7.53
CA LEU A 63 -3.50 0.49 -6.94
C LEU A 63 -4.91 0.40 -7.51
N GLY A 64 -5.31 -0.82 -7.88
CA GLY A 64 -6.71 -1.14 -8.20
C GLY A 64 -7.47 -1.72 -7.01
N GLU A 65 -8.72 -2.12 -7.21
CA GLU A 65 -9.59 -2.70 -6.18
C GLU A 65 -8.98 -3.90 -5.46
N ASN A 66 -8.27 -4.76 -6.19
CA ASN A 66 -7.60 -5.94 -5.64
C ASN A 66 -6.10 -5.70 -5.36
N GLY A 67 -5.69 -4.44 -5.20
CA GLY A 67 -4.31 -4.01 -5.02
C GLY A 67 -3.53 -3.88 -6.33
N ILE A 68 -3.63 -4.83 -7.25
CA ILE A 68 -2.96 -4.76 -8.56
C ILE A 68 -3.94 -4.20 -9.61
N PRO A 69 -3.60 -3.10 -10.31
CA PRO A 69 -4.46 -2.52 -11.35
C PRO A 69 -4.42 -3.37 -12.63
N SER A 70 -5.47 -3.25 -13.45
CA SER A 70 -5.47 -3.85 -14.79
C SER A 70 -4.55 -3.07 -15.74
N ALA A 71 -4.08 -3.73 -16.80
CA ALA A 71 -3.30 -3.06 -17.85
C ALA A 71 -4.07 -1.93 -18.53
N GLU A 72 -5.40 -2.08 -18.68
CA GLU A 72 -6.29 -1.05 -19.22
C GLU A 72 -6.34 0.17 -18.29
N THR A 73 -6.49 -0.05 -16.98
CA THR A 73 -6.47 1.03 -15.97
C THR A 73 -5.14 1.77 -15.99
N LEU A 74 -4.00 1.07 -16.05
CA LEU A 74 -2.68 1.70 -16.13
C LEU A 74 -2.53 2.55 -17.40
N ALA A 75 -2.98 2.04 -18.55
CA ALA A 75 -2.94 2.79 -19.80
C ALA A 75 -3.84 4.04 -19.76
N ALA A 76 -5.02 3.93 -19.15
CA ALA A 76 -5.93 5.06 -18.96
C ALA A 76 -5.33 6.14 -18.04
N VAL A 77 -4.70 5.73 -16.92
CA VAL A 77 -3.97 6.65 -16.04
C VAL A 77 -2.84 7.35 -16.77
N GLN A 78 -2.02 6.60 -17.52
CA GLN A 78 -0.93 7.17 -18.30
C GLN A 78 -1.45 8.22 -19.28
N ALA A 79 -2.48 7.89 -20.06
CA ALA A 79 -3.05 8.79 -21.06
C ALA A 79 -3.66 10.05 -20.44
N HIS A 80 -4.39 9.91 -19.31
CA HIS A 80 -5.00 11.04 -18.62
C HIS A 80 -3.95 12.00 -18.07
N VAL A 81 -2.96 11.48 -17.34
CA VAL A 81 -1.89 12.31 -16.76
C VAL A 81 -1.05 12.96 -17.87
N ASP A 82 -0.78 12.27 -18.97
CA ASP A 82 -0.07 12.84 -20.12
C ASP A 82 -0.81 14.03 -20.77
N ALA A 83 -2.15 14.07 -20.69
CA ALA A 83 -2.98 15.15 -21.21
C ALA A 83 -3.01 16.39 -20.31
N VAL A 84 -2.95 16.22 -18.98
CA VAL A 84 -3.13 17.31 -18.00
C VAL A 84 -1.82 17.81 -17.38
N ARG A 85 -0.74 17.04 -17.45
CA ARG A 85 0.55 17.40 -16.86
C ARG A 85 1.17 18.65 -17.53
N PRO A 86 2.10 19.35 -16.86
CA PRO A 86 2.79 20.49 -17.44
C PRO A 86 3.52 20.14 -18.74
N VAL A 87 3.43 21.03 -19.73
CA VAL A 87 4.06 20.89 -21.05
C VAL A 87 5.59 20.74 -20.97
N THR A 88 6.22 21.24 -19.90
CA THR A 88 7.66 21.15 -19.64
C THR A 88 8.13 19.74 -19.28
N ARG A 89 7.22 18.79 -18.99
CA ARG A 89 7.54 17.41 -18.62
C ARG A 89 7.10 16.39 -19.66
N LYS A 90 7.36 16.65 -20.95
CA LYS A 90 7.04 15.72 -22.04
C LYS A 90 7.67 14.35 -21.80
N ASN A 91 6.85 13.30 -21.76
CA ASN A 91 7.22 11.92 -21.43
C ASN A 91 7.84 11.75 -20.02
N GLY A 92 7.55 12.69 -19.11
CA GLY A 92 8.08 12.72 -17.76
C GLY A 92 7.28 11.90 -16.74
N PHE A 93 6.16 11.28 -17.14
CA PHE A 93 5.30 10.51 -16.23
C PHE A 93 5.29 9.03 -16.59
N LEU A 94 5.28 8.15 -15.59
CA LEU A 94 5.14 6.71 -15.77
C LEU A 94 4.19 6.13 -14.72
N ALA A 95 3.09 5.53 -15.17
CA ALA A 95 2.21 4.73 -14.33
C ALA A 95 2.68 3.26 -14.26
N LEU A 96 2.80 2.73 -13.05
CA LEU A 96 3.29 1.39 -12.75
C LEU A 96 2.30 0.62 -11.88
N ALA A 97 2.23 -0.71 -12.05
CA ALA A 97 1.68 -1.59 -11.02
C ALA A 97 2.73 -1.83 -9.93
N PRO A 98 2.33 -2.10 -8.67
CA PRO A 98 3.24 -2.55 -7.64
C PRO A 98 3.76 -3.96 -7.96
N SER A 99 5.06 -4.18 -7.76
CA SER A 99 5.66 -5.53 -7.82
C SER A 99 5.60 -6.18 -6.45
N ILE A 100 4.94 -7.33 -6.34
CA ILE A 100 4.72 -7.98 -5.04
C ILE A 100 6.01 -8.67 -4.58
N GLN A 101 6.48 -8.33 -3.39
CA GLN A 101 7.54 -9.04 -2.68
C GLN A 101 6.97 -9.63 -1.39
N THR A 102 6.96 -10.96 -1.29
CA THR A 102 6.44 -11.62 -0.10
C THR A 102 7.47 -11.69 1.02
N VAL A 103 7.01 -11.49 2.25
CA VAL A 103 7.84 -11.61 3.47
C VAL A 103 7.18 -12.61 4.41
N ASN A 104 7.89 -13.68 4.72
CA ASN A 104 7.42 -14.67 5.68
C ASN A 104 7.51 -14.11 7.11
N VAL A 105 6.56 -14.48 7.96
CA VAL A 105 6.51 -14.13 9.36
C VAL A 105 6.48 -15.40 10.18
N ALA A 106 7.42 -15.54 11.11
CA ALA A 106 7.49 -16.66 12.03
C ALA A 106 7.65 -16.12 13.44
N VAL A 107 6.69 -16.44 14.31
CA VAL A 107 6.65 -15.96 15.69
C VAL A 107 6.34 -17.09 16.65
N THR A 108 7.06 -17.11 17.76
CA THR A 108 6.80 -17.99 18.90
C THR A 108 6.16 -17.16 20.01
N ILE A 109 5.05 -17.64 20.56
CA ILE A 109 4.19 -16.89 21.48
C ILE A 109 4.09 -17.62 22.82
N THR A 110 4.24 -16.86 23.90
CA THR A 110 3.87 -17.29 25.25
C THR A 110 2.52 -16.69 25.61
N LEU A 111 1.51 -17.53 25.83
CA LEU A 111 0.17 -17.08 26.22
C LEU A 111 0.01 -16.99 27.73
N SER A 112 -0.95 -16.16 28.15
CA SER A 112 -1.45 -16.14 29.51
C SER A 112 -2.34 -17.36 29.77
N SER A 113 -2.30 -17.88 31.01
CA SER A 113 -3.10 -19.05 31.41
C SER A 113 -4.59 -18.87 31.12
N GLY A 114 -5.20 -19.85 30.46
CA GLY A 114 -6.63 -19.83 30.12
C GLY A 114 -6.98 -19.14 28.80
N THR A 115 -5.99 -18.72 28.01
CA THR A 115 -6.21 -18.17 26.66
C THR A 115 -6.30 -19.31 25.65
N ASP A 116 -7.30 -19.24 24.76
CA ASP A 116 -7.47 -20.17 23.65
C ASP A 116 -6.46 -19.90 22.52
N THR A 117 -5.71 -20.93 22.11
CA THR A 117 -4.65 -20.83 21.09
C THR A 117 -5.20 -20.55 19.70
N ASP A 118 -6.39 -21.04 19.37
CA ASP A 118 -6.97 -20.84 18.04
C ASP A 118 -7.40 -19.38 17.86
N THR A 119 -8.09 -18.84 18.86
CA THR A 119 -8.48 -17.42 18.94
C THR A 119 -7.25 -16.51 18.90
N ALA A 120 -6.21 -16.83 19.67
CA ALA A 120 -4.97 -16.06 19.67
C ALA A 120 -4.27 -16.10 18.30
N THR A 121 -4.19 -17.27 17.65
CA THR A 121 -3.57 -17.43 16.32
C THR A 121 -4.32 -16.58 15.29
N ALA A 122 -5.66 -16.62 15.29
CA ALA A 122 -6.47 -15.84 14.37
C ALA A 122 -6.25 -14.34 14.57
N ALA A 123 -6.22 -13.86 15.82
CA ALA A 123 -5.98 -12.46 16.15
C ALA A 123 -4.57 -12.01 15.74
N ILE A 124 -3.54 -12.82 15.97
CA ILE A 124 -2.15 -12.54 15.56
C ILE A 124 -2.05 -12.45 14.03
N LYS A 125 -2.62 -13.42 13.30
CA LYS A 125 -2.64 -13.38 11.83
C LYS A 125 -3.35 -12.14 11.30
N SER A 126 -4.46 -11.75 11.93
CA SER A 126 -5.18 -10.52 11.60
C SER A 126 -4.31 -9.28 11.82
N ALA A 127 -3.64 -9.16 12.98
CA ALA A 127 -2.75 -8.04 13.29
C ALA A 127 -1.55 -7.97 12.32
N VAL A 128 -0.96 -9.10 11.97
CA VAL A 128 0.13 -9.17 10.98
C VAL A 128 -0.38 -8.74 9.60
N ASN A 129 -1.54 -9.21 9.15
CA ASN A 129 -2.10 -8.80 7.86
C ASN A 129 -2.41 -7.30 7.83
N ALA A 130 -3.03 -6.77 8.90
CA ALA A 130 -3.32 -5.34 9.02
C ALA A 130 -2.04 -4.48 8.95
N TYR A 131 -0.92 -4.96 9.51
CA TYR A 131 0.37 -4.30 9.36
C TYR A 131 0.81 -4.22 7.89
N PHE A 132 0.76 -5.34 7.16
CA PHE A 132 1.12 -5.36 5.74
C PHE A 132 0.16 -4.57 4.85
N ASP A 133 -1.11 -4.44 5.23
CA ASP A 133 -2.09 -3.62 4.50
C ASP A 133 -1.87 -2.12 4.70
N ALA A 134 -1.29 -1.73 5.83
CA ALA A 134 -0.89 -0.35 6.09
C ALA A 134 0.42 0.06 5.37
N LEU A 135 1.25 -0.91 4.96
CA LEU A 135 2.47 -0.64 4.19
C LEU A 135 2.11 -0.12 2.80
N LYS A 136 2.79 0.93 2.37
CA LYS A 136 2.68 1.46 1.01
C LYS A 136 3.75 0.82 0.12
N PRO A 137 3.60 0.83 -1.20
CA PRO A 137 4.68 0.43 -2.09
C PRO A 137 5.96 1.21 -1.78
N GLY A 138 7.11 0.54 -1.73
CA GLY A 138 8.39 1.16 -1.33
C GLY A 138 8.60 1.33 0.18
N ASP A 139 7.61 1.09 1.04
CA ASP A 139 7.79 1.21 2.49
C ASP A 139 8.69 0.08 3.04
N THR A 140 9.47 0.44 4.07
CA THR A 140 10.28 -0.52 4.82
C THR A 140 9.42 -1.19 5.89
N LEU A 141 9.46 -2.52 5.97
CA LEU A 141 8.93 -3.25 7.11
C LEU A 141 9.83 -3.04 8.32
N ILE A 142 9.24 -2.61 9.42
CA ILE A 142 9.90 -2.35 10.69
C ILE A 142 9.56 -3.46 11.68
N LYS A 143 10.56 -4.26 12.04
CA LYS A 143 10.42 -5.44 12.92
C LYS A 143 9.75 -5.08 14.24
N SER A 144 10.19 -3.99 14.86
CA SER A 144 9.68 -3.57 16.18
C SER A 144 8.21 -3.14 16.15
N GLN A 145 7.72 -2.58 15.04
CA GLN A 145 6.29 -2.24 14.90
C GLN A 145 5.43 -3.50 14.80
N LEU A 146 5.90 -4.48 14.02
CA LEU A 146 5.23 -5.77 13.90
C LEU A 146 5.19 -6.51 15.25
N GLU A 147 6.30 -6.52 16.00
CA GLU A 147 6.36 -7.09 17.35
C GLU A 147 5.40 -6.40 18.32
N THR A 148 5.28 -5.07 18.26
CA THR A 148 4.32 -4.31 19.08
C THR A 148 2.90 -4.74 18.80
N LEU A 149 2.49 -4.78 17.53
CA LEU A 149 1.13 -5.19 17.14
C LEU A 149 0.78 -6.60 17.61
N ILE A 150 1.71 -7.54 17.49
CA ILE A 150 1.52 -8.92 17.96
C ILE A 150 1.26 -8.97 19.48
N SER A 151 1.73 -7.97 20.22
CA SER A 151 1.71 -7.98 21.69
C SER A 151 0.59 -7.18 22.29
N GLU A 152 -0.05 -6.35 21.49
CA GLU A 152 -1.34 -5.77 21.79
C GLU A 152 -2.45 -6.82 21.66
N VAL A 153 -2.19 -7.97 21.04
CA VAL A 153 -3.14 -9.08 20.98
C VAL A 153 -3.42 -9.61 22.39
N TYR A 154 -4.70 -9.69 22.72
CA TYR A 154 -5.17 -10.16 24.01
C TYR A 154 -4.61 -11.56 24.35
N GLY A 155 -4.12 -11.70 25.58
CA GLY A 155 -3.58 -12.95 26.10
C GLY A 155 -2.13 -13.24 25.73
N VAL A 156 -1.50 -12.48 24.82
CA VAL A 156 -0.06 -12.58 24.53
C VAL A 156 0.73 -11.99 25.69
N ARG A 157 1.56 -12.82 26.33
CA ARG A 157 2.45 -12.40 27.43
C ARG A 157 3.84 -12.06 26.92
N ASP A 158 4.35 -12.88 25.99
CA ASP A 158 5.65 -12.67 25.37
C ASP A 158 5.62 -13.14 23.90
N ARG A 159 6.49 -12.55 23.08
CA ARG A 159 6.62 -12.85 21.65
C ARG A 159 8.07 -12.86 21.23
N VAL A 160 8.46 -13.92 20.53
CA VAL A 160 9.78 -14.04 19.90
C VAL A 160 9.57 -14.12 18.39
N LEU A 161 9.81 -13.00 17.71
CA LEU A 161 9.75 -12.92 16.26
C LEU A 161 11.09 -13.39 15.67
N THR A 162 11.09 -14.58 15.07
CA THR A 162 12.29 -15.20 14.46
C THR A 162 12.44 -14.79 13.00
N THR A 163 11.34 -14.57 12.29
CA THR A 163 11.34 -14.04 10.93
C THR A 163 10.31 -12.91 10.81
N PRO A 164 10.68 -11.73 10.29
CA PRO A 164 12.02 -11.35 9.83
C PRO A 164 13.00 -11.07 10.99
N VAL A 165 14.29 -11.36 10.78
CA VAL A 165 15.37 -11.13 11.78
C VAL A 165 15.68 -9.65 12.02
N GLY A 166 15.21 -8.77 11.14
CA GLY A 166 15.43 -7.33 11.18
C GLY A 166 14.42 -6.60 10.30
N ASN A 167 14.63 -5.29 10.13
CA ASN A 167 13.83 -4.49 9.20
C ASN A 167 14.09 -4.96 7.77
N ILE A 168 13.03 -5.05 6.96
CA ILE A 168 13.11 -5.48 5.57
C ILE A 168 12.80 -4.29 4.68
N LYS A 169 13.79 -3.89 3.87
CA LYS A 169 13.57 -2.94 2.78
C LYS A 169 13.05 -3.69 1.56
N PRO A 170 12.14 -3.09 0.77
CA PRO A 170 11.80 -3.62 -0.53
C PRO A 170 13.03 -3.72 -1.42
N GLN A 171 13.01 -4.67 -2.36
CA GLN A 171 14.07 -4.85 -3.33
C GLN A 171 14.28 -3.55 -4.13
N GLU A 172 15.54 -3.17 -4.34
CA GLU A 172 15.87 -2.01 -5.18
C GLU A 172 15.76 -2.40 -6.66
N SER A 173 15.00 -1.62 -7.42
CA SER A 173 14.87 -1.75 -8.87
C SER A 173 14.70 -0.39 -9.53
N ALA A 174 15.30 -0.23 -10.71
CA ALA A 174 15.15 0.96 -11.55
C ALA A 174 13.80 0.99 -12.28
N GLU A 175 13.20 -0.18 -12.50
CA GLU A 175 11.95 -0.35 -13.26
C GLU A 175 10.78 -0.47 -12.29
N ASP A 176 10.91 -1.34 -11.29
CA ASP A 176 9.83 -1.72 -10.38
C ASP A 176 9.88 -1.03 -9.02
N ILE A 177 8.70 -0.81 -8.46
CA ILE A 177 8.53 -0.42 -7.06
C ILE A 177 7.89 -1.59 -6.34
N TYR A 178 8.66 -2.19 -5.43
CA TYR A 178 8.22 -3.36 -4.70
C TYR A 178 7.29 -3.01 -3.54
N TRP A 179 6.26 -3.82 -3.36
CA TRP A 179 5.31 -3.72 -2.27
C TRP A 179 5.39 -4.99 -1.42
N LEU A 180 5.77 -4.81 -0.16
CA LEU A 180 5.91 -5.92 0.79
C LEU A 180 4.53 -6.45 1.17
N ARG A 181 4.31 -7.75 0.94
CA ARG A 181 3.07 -8.45 1.27
C ARG A 181 3.34 -9.68 2.14
N PRO A 182 2.35 -10.15 2.93
CA PRO A 182 2.58 -11.31 3.78
C PRO A 182 2.82 -12.54 2.91
N GLY A 183 3.86 -13.30 3.25
CA GLY A 183 4.08 -14.66 2.76
C GLY A 183 3.39 -15.68 3.69
N SER A 184 4.13 -16.69 4.15
CA SER A 184 3.64 -17.59 5.19
C SER A 184 3.66 -16.92 6.57
N ILE A 185 2.56 -17.02 7.33
CA ILE A 185 2.48 -16.57 8.72
C ILE A 185 2.39 -17.80 9.63
N ASN A 186 3.51 -18.13 10.27
CA ASN A 186 3.66 -19.26 11.17
C ASN A 186 3.64 -18.77 12.62
N VAL A 187 2.73 -19.32 13.42
CA VAL A 187 2.57 -19.01 14.84
C VAL A 187 2.77 -20.31 15.61
N GLU A 188 3.77 -20.32 16.48
CA GLU A 188 4.08 -21.43 17.37
C GLU A 188 3.90 -21.00 18.81
N TYR A 189 3.61 -21.94 19.71
CA TYR A 189 3.38 -21.66 21.12
C TYR A 189 4.44 -22.34 21.98
N THR A 190 4.96 -21.60 22.96
CA THR A 190 5.81 -22.16 24.01
C THR A 190 4.98 -22.47 25.26
N THR A 191 5.30 -23.61 25.87
CA THR A 191 4.69 -24.10 27.11
C THR A 191 5.03 -23.25 28.33
#